data_AF-A0A316QG42-F1
#
_entry.id   AF-A0A316QG42-F1
#
_cell.length_a   1.000
_cell.length_b   1.000
_cell.length_c   1.000
_cell.angle_alpha   90.00
_cell.angle_beta   90.00
_cell.angle_gamma   90.00
#
_symmetry.space_group_name_H-M   'P 1'
#
loop_
_entity.id
_entity.type
_entity.pdbx_description
1 polymer ?
#
loop_
_entity_poly.entity_id
_entity_poly.type
_entity_poly.pdbx_seq_one_letter_code
_entity_poly.pdbx_strand_id
1 'polypeptide(L)'
;MSRYFTLYLEDYSASPLCPGTKKYYVNKQELTEFLKAIEYTEENSMVSISQKAVNSIEQTVITLNEYQWEHINTWGFLYMMKAQKIIAEQILLKIKNKYYRCVKPTFTGLQYSTEKTDWIPIGNNLWGFPNIFEIKGDQHRYRLYVIAQEYTSIEEARADMSDTSKIILKSVCGDVFGDG
;
A
#
# COMPACT_ATOMS: atom_id res chain seq x y z
N MET A 1 -1.85 -15.61 16.31
CA MET A 1 -2.41 -14.36 15.75
C MET A 1 -1.29 -13.33 15.70
N SER A 2 -1.02 -12.77 14.52
CA SER A 2 0.00 -11.74 14.35
C SER A 2 -0.54 -10.39 14.81
N ARG A 3 0.31 -9.62 15.51
CA ARG A 3 -0.01 -8.28 16.02
C ARG A 3 0.57 -7.21 15.12
N TYR A 4 -0.25 -6.24 14.76
CA TYR A 4 0.11 -5.11 13.91
C TYR A 4 -0.04 -3.80 14.66
N PHE A 5 0.91 -2.89 14.48
CA PHE A 5 0.84 -1.51 14.95
C PHE A 5 0.25 -0.63 13.86
N THR A 6 -0.46 0.41 14.27
CA THR A 6 -0.94 1.43 13.32
C THR A 6 0.10 2.52 13.20
N LEU A 7 0.47 2.87 11.97
CA LEU A 7 1.29 4.02 11.64
C LEU A 7 0.46 5.07 10.93
N TYR A 8 0.73 6.33 11.26
CA TYR A 8 0.23 7.50 10.55
C TYR A 8 1.44 8.21 9.99
N LEU A 9 1.51 8.29 8.67
CA LEU A 9 2.53 9.02 7.93
C LEU A 9 1.89 10.24 7.29
N GLU A 10 2.66 11.28 7.03
CA GLU A 10 2.21 12.38 6.18
C GLU A 10 1.72 11.84 4.82
N ASP A 11 0.57 12.36 4.38
CA ASP A 11 -0.03 11.95 3.12
C ASP A 11 0.48 12.84 1.98
N TYR A 12 1.51 12.35 1.28
CA TYR A 12 2.12 13.06 0.15
C TYR A 12 1.23 13.03 -1.12
N SER A 13 0.18 12.21 -1.15
CA SER A 13 -0.86 12.34 -2.15
C SER A 13 -1.81 13.49 -1.82
N ALA A 14 -1.98 13.90 -0.56
CA ALA A 14 -2.93 14.97 -0.23
C ALA A 14 -2.52 16.34 -0.82
N SER A 15 -3.52 17.17 -1.13
CA SER A 15 -3.30 18.55 -1.57
C SER A 15 -2.43 19.33 -0.56
N PRO A 16 -1.45 20.14 -1.00
CA PRO A 16 -0.62 20.97 -0.11
C PRO A 16 -1.43 21.95 0.76
N LEU A 17 -2.66 22.29 0.34
CA LEU A 17 -3.56 23.18 1.08
C LEU A 17 -4.31 22.46 2.21
N CYS A 18 -4.32 21.13 2.21
CA CYS A 18 -4.98 20.29 3.21
C CYS A 18 -4.09 19.07 3.50
N PRO A 19 -2.94 19.26 4.19
CA PRO A 19 -2.04 18.16 4.50
C PRO A 19 -2.78 17.10 5.31
N GLY A 20 -2.75 15.87 4.80
CA GLY A 20 -3.40 14.71 5.40
C GLY A 20 -2.42 13.82 6.14
N THR A 21 -2.98 12.84 6.85
CA THR A 21 -2.20 11.68 7.29
C THR A 21 -2.80 10.42 6.71
N LYS A 22 -1.92 9.53 6.23
CA LYS A 22 -2.30 8.24 5.67
C LYS A 22 -1.98 7.14 6.67
N LYS A 23 -2.91 6.20 6.78
CA LYS A 23 -2.87 5.13 7.78
C LYS A 23 -2.29 3.84 7.19
N TYR A 24 -1.31 3.27 7.89
CA TYR A 24 -0.65 2.02 7.54
C TYR A 24 -0.64 1.05 8.73
N TYR A 25 -0.36 -0.21 8.45
CA TYR A 25 -0.14 -1.24 9.47
C TYR A 25 1.19 -1.95 9.26
N VAL A 26 1.81 -2.38 10.36
CA VAL A 26 3.12 -3.03 10.31
C VAL A 26 3.32 -3.95 11.51
N ASN A 27 4.06 -5.04 11.34
CA ASN A 27 4.41 -5.89 12.48
C ASN A 27 5.60 -5.30 13.28
N LYS A 28 5.90 -5.84 14.46
CA LYS A 28 6.97 -5.29 15.32
C LYS A 28 8.36 -5.28 14.67
N GLN A 29 8.71 -6.36 13.97
CA GLN A 29 10.03 -6.51 13.36
C GLN A 29 10.19 -5.54 12.18
N GLU A 30 9.22 -5.54 11.27
CA GLU A 30 9.20 -4.64 10.11
C GLU A 30 9.14 -3.17 10.52
N LEU A 31 8.49 -2.85 11.65
CA LEU A 31 8.46 -1.49 12.18
C LEU A 31 9.88 -1.00 12.49
N THR A 32 10.69 -1.82 13.19
CA THR A 32 12.07 -1.45 13.51
C THR A 32 12.90 -1.25 12.25
N GLU A 33 12.71 -2.09 11.23
CA GLU A 33 13.40 -1.96 9.93
C GLU A 33 12.98 -0.68 9.19
N PHE A 34 11.68 -0.37 9.18
CA PHE A 34 11.15 0.84 8.56
C PHE A 34 11.68 2.11 9.25
N LEU A 35 11.61 2.19 10.59
CA LEU A 35 12.10 3.34 11.35
C LEU A 35 13.60 3.58 11.13
N LYS A 36 14.39 2.51 11.01
CA LYS A 36 15.81 2.63 10.63
C LYS A 36 15.99 3.17 9.21
N ALA A 37 15.19 2.71 8.25
CA ALA A 37 15.30 3.12 6.85
C ALA A 37 14.97 4.61 6.64
N ILE A 38 14.08 5.18 7.45
CA ILE A 38 13.74 6.61 7.42
C ILE A 38 14.60 7.46 8.37
N GLU A 39 15.63 6.87 8.99
CA GLU A 39 16.48 7.53 9.99
C GLU A 39 15.67 8.22 11.10
N TYR A 40 14.59 7.56 11.55
CA TYR A 40 13.66 8.14 12.52
C TYR A 40 14.36 8.51 13.83
N THR A 41 14.13 9.74 14.28
CA THR A 41 14.47 10.22 15.62
C THR A 41 13.22 10.79 16.28
N GLU A 42 13.12 10.70 17.62
CA GLU A 42 11.97 11.25 18.36
C GLU A 42 11.83 12.78 18.19
N GLU A 43 12.91 13.45 17.79
CA GLU A 43 12.99 14.90 17.57
C GLU A 43 12.54 15.34 16.16
N ASN A 44 12.40 14.42 15.19
CA ASN A 44 12.06 14.71 13.78
C ASN A 44 10.75 14.02 13.35
N SER A 45 9.66 14.21 14.11
CA SER A 45 8.48 13.34 14.04
C SER A 45 7.56 13.57 12.83
N MET A 46 7.96 13.08 11.64
CA MET A 46 7.08 12.94 10.46
C MET A 46 6.22 11.65 10.52
N VAL A 47 6.36 10.88 11.59
CA VAL A 47 5.71 9.58 11.82
C VAL A 47 5.04 9.56 13.18
N SER A 48 3.75 9.23 13.20
CA SER A 48 2.99 9.00 14.44
C SER A 48 2.63 7.51 14.56
N ILE A 49 3.04 6.89 15.68
CA ILE A 49 2.85 5.46 15.93
C ILE A 49 1.78 5.25 17.00
N SER A 50 0.75 4.46 16.69
CA SER A 50 -0.19 4.00 17.73
C SER A 50 0.37 2.80 18.47
N GLN A 51 0.43 2.89 19.80
CA GLN A 51 0.81 1.78 20.68
C GLN A 51 -0.25 0.67 20.73
N LYS A 52 -1.47 0.91 20.24
CA LYS A 52 -2.54 -0.08 20.25
C LYS A 52 -2.35 -1.08 19.12
N ALA A 53 -1.97 -2.30 19.49
CA ALA A 53 -1.87 -3.41 18.55
C ALA A 53 -3.26 -3.85 18.05
N VAL A 54 -3.34 -4.20 16.77
CA VAL A 54 -4.50 -4.78 16.10
C VAL A 54 -4.14 -6.22 15.69
N ASN A 55 -5.04 -7.16 15.97
CA ASN A 55 -4.86 -8.54 15.55
C ASN A 55 -5.43 -8.73 14.14
N SER A 56 -4.72 -9.46 13.28
CA SER A 56 -5.30 -9.93 12.03
C SER A 56 -6.26 -11.08 12.28
N ILE A 57 -7.39 -11.03 11.58
CA ILE A 57 -8.36 -12.13 11.49
C ILE A 57 -7.79 -13.21 10.58
N GLU A 58 -7.36 -12.80 9.38
CA GLU A 58 -6.89 -13.68 8.32
C GLU A 58 -5.69 -13.07 7.60
N GLN A 59 -4.90 -13.95 7.01
CA GLN A 59 -3.72 -13.61 6.24
C GLN A 59 -3.68 -14.52 5.01
N THR A 60 -3.44 -13.95 3.84
CA THR A 60 -3.22 -14.72 2.62
C THR A 60 -2.13 -14.07 1.79
N VAL A 61 -1.53 -14.85 0.90
CA VAL A 61 -0.56 -14.36 -0.08
C VAL A 61 -1.10 -14.70 -1.45
N ILE A 62 -1.19 -13.70 -2.32
CA ILE A 62 -1.56 -13.90 -3.71
C ILE A 62 -0.38 -13.61 -4.61
N THR A 63 -0.28 -14.38 -5.69
CA THR A 63 0.71 -14.17 -6.74
C THR A 63 -0.01 -14.01 -8.06
N LEU A 64 0.20 -12.88 -8.72
CA LEU A 64 -0.34 -12.55 -10.02
C LEU A 64 0.84 -12.36 -10.99
N ASN A 65 0.74 -12.89 -12.21
CA ASN A 65 1.74 -12.72 -13.25
C ASN A 65 1.12 -11.96 -14.43
N GLU A 66 1.91 -11.10 -15.08
CA GLU A 66 1.50 -10.25 -16.20
C GLU A 66 0.18 -9.48 -15.93
N TYR A 67 0.03 -8.98 -14.71
CA TYR A 67 -1.20 -8.34 -14.26
C TYR A 67 -1.25 -6.89 -14.71
N GLN A 68 -2.39 -6.48 -15.24
CA GLN A 68 -2.69 -5.12 -15.66
C GLN A 68 -3.90 -4.60 -14.93
N TRP A 69 -3.90 -3.32 -14.57
CA TRP A 69 -5.04 -2.67 -13.94
C TRP A 69 -5.13 -1.21 -14.34
N GLU A 70 -6.34 -0.68 -14.19
CA GLU A 70 -6.64 0.72 -14.41
C GLU A 70 -6.58 1.46 -13.08
N HIS A 71 -5.93 2.63 -13.09
CA HIS A 71 -5.90 3.55 -11.96
C HIS A 71 -6.38 4.92 -12.43
N ILE A 72 -7.42 5.44 -11.80
CA ILE A 72 -7.94 6.78 -12.10
C ILE A 72 -7.58 7.67 -10.91
N ASN A 73 -6.81 8.72 -11.18
CA ASN A 73 -6.44 9.68 -10.14
C ASN A 73 -7.64 10.56 -9.75
N THR A 74 -7.48 11.37 -8.71
CA THR A 74 -8.58 12.20 -8.20
C THR A 74 -9.04 13.28 -9.17
N TRP A 75 -8.20 13.64 -10.13
CA TRP A 75 -8.51 14.56 -11.23
C TRP A 75 -9.19 13.90 -12.42
N GLY A 76 -9.44 12.58 -12.37
CA GLY A 76 -10.10 11.82 -13.42
C GLY A 76 -9.18 11.34 -14.55
N PHE A 77 -7.86 11.51 -14.42
CA PHE A 77 -6.90 11.00 -15.40
C PHE A 77 -6.65 9.51 -15.20
N LEU A 78 -6.78 8.76 -16.30
CA LEU A 78 -6.56 7.31 -16.34
C LEU A 78 -5.08 7.00 -16.56
N TYR A 79 -4.55 6.16 -15.69
CA TYR A 79 -3.26 5.50 -15.80
C TYR A 79 -3.48 4.00 -15.93
N MET A 80 -2.84 3.42 -16.94
CA MET A 80 -2.77 1.97 -17.10
C MET A 80 -1.52 1.48 -16.42
N MET A 81 -1.67 0.52 -15.54
CA MET A 81 -0.56 -0.07 -14.79
C MET A 81 -0.34 -1.50 -15.26
N LYS A 82 0.93 -1.91 -15.29
CA LYS A 82 1.33 -3.29 -15.58
C LYS A 82 2.45 -3.70 -14.65
N ALA A 83 2.43 -4.96 -14.22
CA ALA A 83 3.57 -5.60 -13.58
C ALA A 83 3.76 -7.00 -14.15
N GLN A 84 5.02 -7.41 -14.35
CA GLN A 84 5.34 -8.79 -14.77
C GLN A 84 4.97 -9.78 -13.67
N LYS A 85 5.19 -9.40 -12.41
CA LYS A 85 4.82 -10.21 -11.25
C LYS A 85 4.43 -9.33 -10.09
N ILE A 86 3.36 -9.74 -9.40
CA ILE A 86 2.89 -9.15 -8.15
C ILE A 86 2.80 -10.26 -7.12
N ILE A 87 3.54 -10.13 -6.02
CA ILE A 87 3.36 -10.95 -4.83
C ILE A 87 2.78 -10.03 -3.76
N ALA A 88 1.52 -10.22 -3.39
CA ALA A 88 0.87 -9.39 -2.39
C ALA A 88 0.50 -10.19 -1.16
N GLU A 89 1.07 -9.78 -0.04
CA GLU A 89 0.61 -10.19 1.27
C GLU A 89 -0.64 -9.40 1.61
N GLN A 90 -1.68 -10.09 2.05
CA GLN A 90 -2.96 -9.52 2.40
C GLN A 90 -3.32 -9.89 3.82
N ILE A 91 -3.83 -8.91 4.58
CA ILE A 91 -4.31 -9.13 5.93
C ILE A 91 -5.70 -8.54 6.08
N LEU A 92 -6.55 -9.25 6.82
CA LEU A 92 -7.86 -8.76 7.22
C LEU A 92 -7.81 -8.33 8.68
N LEU A 93 -8.11 -7.07 8.96
CA LEU A 93 -8.12 -6.51 10.31
C LEU A 93 -9.54 -6.16 10.74
N LYS A 94 -9.88 -6.40 12.01
CA LYS A 94 -11.11 -5.89 12.64
C LYS A 94 -10.77 -4.73 13.55
N ILE A 95 -11.36 -3.57 13.31
CA ILE A 95 -11.19 -2.39 14.16
C ILE A 95 -12.56 -1.82 14.47
N LYS A 96 -12.94 -1.86 15.75
CA LYS A 96 -14.29 -1.53 16.20
C LYS A 96 -15.33 -2.38 15.44
N ASN A 97 -16.22 -1.74 14.70
CA ASN A 97 -17.32 -2.37 13.95
C ASN A 97 -17.04 -2.44 12.44
N LYS A 98 -15.78 -2.27 12.02
CA LYS A 98 -15.38 -2.25 10.61
C LYS A 98 -14.26 -3.25 10.35
N TYR A 99 -14.21 -3.71 9.10
CA TYR A 99 -13.22 -4.65 8.60
C TYR A 99 -12.37 -3.97 7.53
N TYR A 100 -11.07 -4.21 7.57
CA TYR A 100 -10.10 -3.57 6.67
C TYR A 100 -9.27 -4.63 5.99
N ARG A 101 -9.34 -4.70 4.66
CA ARG A 101 -8.39 -5.46 3.84
C ARG A 101 -7.18 -4.57 3.63
N CYS A 102 -6.03 -5.01 4.11
CA CYS A 102 -4.77 -4.31 3.90
C CYS A 102 -3.84 -5.18 3.05
N VAL A 103 -3.07 -4.53 2.19
CA VAL A 103 -2.18 -5.19 1.25
C VAL A 103 -0.76 -4.63 1.38
N LYS A 104 0.23 -5.50 1.21
CA LYS A 104 1.65 -5.16 1.13
C LYS A 104 2.21 -5.84 -0.12
N PRO A 105 2.15 -5.19 -1.29
CA PRO A 105 2.58 -5.78 -2.55
C PRO A 105 4.08 -5.65 -2.77
N THR A 106 4.63 -6.64 -3.46
CA THR A 106 5.94 -6.60 -4.11
C THR A 106 5.71 -6.72 -5.60
N PHE A 107 6.13 -5.71 -6.34
CA PHE A 107 6.06 -5.68 -7.80
C PHE A 107 7.42 -6.05 -8.39
N THR A 108 7.40 -6.68 -9.55
CA THR A 108 8.55 -6.87 -10.43
C THR A 108 8.17 -6.38 -11.83
N GLY A 109 9.01 -5.53 -12.42
CA GLY A 109 8.74 -4.94 -13.74
C GLY A 109 7.54 -4.00 -13.73
N LEU A 110 7.47 -3.10 -12.75
CA LEU A 110 6.35 -2.16 -12.60
C LEU A 110 6.44 -1.04 -13.65
N GLN A 111 5.40 -0.94 -14.47
CA GLN A 111 5.31 0.02 -15.57
C GLN A 111 3.94 0.70 -15.57
N TYR A 112 3.88 1.89 -16.16
CA TYR A 112 2.63 2.61 -16.38
C TYR A 112 2.55 3.18 -17.80
N SER A 113 1.35 3.50 -18.24
CA SER A 113 1.07 4.17 -19.52
C SER A 113 -0.14 5.07 -19.39
N THR A 114 -0.10 6.25 -20.01
CA THR A 114 -1.25 7.17 -20.12
C THR A 114 -2.03 6.99 -21.42
N GLU A 115 -1.43 6.35 -22.43
CA GLU A 115 -1.98 6.23 -23.80
C GLU A 115 -2.16 4.78 -24.27
N LYS A 116 -1.97 3.78 -23.39
CA LYS A 116 -2.06 2.32 -23.66
C LYS A 116 -1.03 1.77 -24.65
N THR A 117 -0.21 2.60 -25.28
CA THR A 117 0.80 2.20 -26.27
C THR A 117 2.23 2.24 -25.75
N ASP A 118 2.57 3.25 -24.94
CA ASP A 118 3.92 3.47 -24.45
C ASP A 118 4.03 3.15 -22.96
N TRP A 119 4.64 2.00 -22.66
CA TRP A 119 4.86 1.53 -21.29
C TRP A 119 6.17 2.09 -20.73
N ILE A 120 6.05 2.93 -19.71
CA ILE A 120 7.15 3.60 -19.05
C ILE A 120 7.44 2.87 -17.73
N PRO A 121 8.68 2.39 -17.49
CA PRO A 121 9.07 1.88 -16.17
C PRO A 121 8.93 2.97 -15.10
N ILE A 122 8.37 2.61 -13.94
CA ILE A 122 8.25 3.56 -12.82
C ILE A 122 9.63 4.01 -12.31
N GLY A 123 10.63 3.13 -12.36
CA GLY A 123 11.98 3.44 -11.90
C GLY A 123 12.00 3.86 -10.42
N ASN A 124 12.73 4.92 -10.09
CA ASN A 124 12.88 5.41 -8.70
C ASN A 124 12.02 6.64 -8.39
N ASN A 125 11.23 7.13 -9.34
CA ASN A 125 10.47 8.38 -9.22
C ASN A 125 9.12 8.12 -8.56
N LEU A 126 9.16 7.85 -7.25
CA LEU A 126 7.98 7.62 -6.43
C LEU A 126 7.65 8.88 -5.64
N TRP A 127 6.37 9.21 -5.57
CA TRP A 127 5.89 10.48 -5.02
C TRP A 127 5.24 10.35 -3.64
N GLY A 128 5.12 9.14 -3.11
CA GLY A 128 4.63 8.87 -1.76
C GLY A 128 5.67 9.13 -0.66
N PHE A 129 5.32 8.77 0.58
CA PHE A 129 6.18 8.99 1.75
C PHE A 129 7.58 8.33 1.55
N PRO A 130 8.69 9.01 1.91
CA PRO A 130 10.04 8.48 1.72
C PRO A 130 10.24 7.08 2.29
N ASN A 131 10.94 6.22 1.54
CA ASN A 131 11.22 4.82 1.88
C ASN A 131 9.99 3.92 2.07
N ILE A 132 8.77 4.33 1.71
CA ILE A 132 7.60 3.42 1.75
C ILE A 132 7.80 2.21 0.83
N PHE A 133 8.50 2.42 -0.28
CA PHE A 133 9.03 1.38 -1.15
C PHE A 133 10.49 1.11 -0.87
N GLU A 134 10.84 -0.17 -0.83
CA GLU A 134 12.21 -0.64 -1.00
C GLU A 134 12.41 -1.05 -2.46
N ILE A 135 13.37 -0.42 -3.12
CA ILE A 135 13.68 -0.69 -4.53
C ILE A 135 14.96 -1.51 -4.61
N LYS A 136 14.90 -2.65 -5.31
CA LYS A 136 16.06 -3.52 -5.58
C LYS A 136 16.06 -3.93 -7.04
N GLY A 137 16.84 -3.20 -7.85
CA GLY A 137 16.81 -3.36 -9.30
C GLY A 137 15.41 -3.06 -9.84
N ASP A 138 14.76 -4.05 -10.46
CA ASP A 138 13.41 -3.95 -11.03
C ASP A 138 12.29 -4.40 -10.07
N GLN A 139 12.61 -4.55 -8.78
CA GLN A 139 11.64 -4.90 -7.74
C GLN A 139 11.28 -3.69 -6.88
N HIS A 140 9.98 -3.47 -6.70
CA HIS A 140 9.40 -2.45 -5.82
C HIS A 140 8.59 -3.13 -4.73
N ARG A 141 9.13 -3.16 -3.51
CA ARG A 141 8.51 -3.81 -2.36
C ARG A 141 7.94 -2.78 -1.40
N TYR A 142 6.64 -2.87 -1.09
CA TYR A 142 6.08 -2.11 0.02
C TYR A 142 6.65 -2.57 1.36
N ARG A 143 7.03 -1.61 2.20
CA ARG A 143 7.47 -1.89 3.58
C ARG A 143 6.31 -2.04 4.56
N LEU A 144 5.16 -1.39 4.30
CA LEU A 144 4.02 -1.32 5.21
C LEU A 144 2.73 -1.85 4.54
N TYR A 145 1.79 -2.34 5.34
CA TYR A 145 0.45 -2.69 4.82
C TYR A 145 -0.38 -1.41 4.68
N VAL A 146 -0.86 -1.15 3.46
CA VAL A 146 -1.79 -0.05 3.17
C VAL A 146 -3.22 -0.57 3.14
N ILE A 147 -4.19 0.25 3.56
CA ILE A 147 -5.62 -0.09 3.46
C ILE A 147 -6.01 -0.10 2.00
N ALA A 148 -6.42 -1.26 1.48
CA ALA A 148 -6.93 -1.40 0.14
C ALA A 148 -8.43 -1.10 0.08
N GLN A 149 -9.19 -1.61 1.05
CA GLN A 149 -10.65 -1.49 1.08
C GLN A 149 -11.20 -1.62 2.51
N GLU A 150 -12.31 -0.93 2.78
CA GLU A 150 -13.09 -1.01 4.02
C GLU A 150 -14.41 -1.75 3.77
N TYR A 151 -14.85 -2.57 4.75
CA TYR A 151 -16.11 -3.31 4.73
C TYR A 151 -16.83 -3.19 6.08
N THR A 152 -18.14 -3.36 6.06
CA THR A 152 -19.00 -3.42 7.25
C THR A 152 -19.31 -4.87 7.66
N SER A 153 -19.26 -5.82 6.73
CA SER A 153 -19.46 -7.26 6.94
C SER A 153 -18.13 -8.03 6.82
N ILE A 154 -17.97 -9.07 7.65
CA ILE A 154 -16.81 -9.97 7.58
C ILE A 154 -16.94 -10.96 6.42
N GLU A 155 -18.17 -11.34 6.08
CA GLU A 155 -18.48 -12.25 4.98
C GLU A 155 -18.09 -11.63 3.63
N GLU A 156 -18.46 -10.36 3.41
CA GLU A 156 -18.04 -9.59 2.23
C GLU A 156 -16.51 -9.47 2.15
N ALA A 157 -15.87 -9.12 3.26
CA ALA A 157 -14.42 -8.98 3.29
C ALA A 157 -13.68 -10.29 2.99
N ARG A 158 -14.22 -11.42 3.47
CA ARG A 158 -13.66 -12.76 3.20
C ARG A 158 -13.88 -13.20 1.77
N ALA A 159 -15.08 -12.98 1.22
CA ALA A 159 -15.40 -13.33 -0.16
C ALA A 159 -14.51 -12.54 -1.15
N ASP A 160 -14.26 -11.26 -0.86
CA ASP A 160 -13.39 -10.43 -1.70
C ASP A 160 -11.90 -10.78 -1.53
N MET A 161 -11.49 -11.17 -0.31
CA MET A 161 -10.11 -11.61 -0.04
C MET A 161 -9.80 -13.01 -0.61
N SER A 162 -10.81 -13.87 -0.76
CA SER A 162 -10.67 -15.20 -1.36
C SER A 162 -10.60 -15.19 -2.89
N ASP A 163 -11.07 -14.12 -3.54
CA ASP A 163 -10.86 -13.91 -4.97
C ASP A 163 -9.38 -13.56 -5.23
N THR A 164 -8.60 -14.59 -5.60
CA THR A 164 -7.18 -14.44 -5.92
C THR A 164 -6.94 -13.94 -7.35
N SER A 165 -7.98 -13.73 -8.15
CA SER A 165 -7.86 -13.23 -9.53
C SER A 165 -7.71 -11.72 -9.61
N LYS A 166 -8.05 -11.02 -8.52
CA LYS A 166 -8.05 -9.56 -8.43
C LYS A 166 -7.33 -9.07 -7.19
N ILE A 167 -6.76 -7.88 -7.31
CA ILE A 167 -6.15 -7.16 -6.20
C ILE A 167 -6.53 -5.67 -6.26
N ILE A 168 -6.85 -5.11 -5.10
CA ILE A 168 -7.17 -3.69 -4.97
C ILE A 168 -5.88 -2.94 -4.65
N LEU A 169 -5.38 -2.19 -5.65
CA LEU A 169 -4.10 -1.47 -5.60
C LEU A 169 -4.24 0.05 -5.65
N LYS A 170 -5.46 0.59 -5.60
CA LYS A 170 -5.71 2.03 -5.71
C LYS A 170 -4.89 2.84 -4.69
N SER A 171 -4.90 2.43 -3.43
CA SER A 171 -4.14 3.12 -2.37
C SER A 171 -2.62 3.04 -2.55
N VAL A 172 -2.13 2.05 -3.31
CA VAL A 172 -0.73 1.90 -3.66
C VAL A 172 -0.34 2.87 -4.76
N CYS A 173 -1.19 3.02 -5.78
CA CYS A 173 -0.98 3.99 -6.85
C CYS A 173 -0.87 5.43 -6.31
N GLY A 174 -1.59 5.77 -5.23
CA GLY A 174 -1.41 7.04 -4.53
C GLY A 174 0.03 7.30 -4.05
N ASP A 175 0.74 6.28 -3.59
CA ASP A 175 2.15 6.43 -3.17
C ASP A 175 3.14 6.32 -4.35
N VAL A 176 2.67 5.87 -5.52
CA VAL A 176 3.47 5.86 -6.75
C VAL A 176 3.43 7.24 -7.40
N PHE A 177 2.25 7.81 -7.58
CA PHE A 177 2.03 9.03 -8.35
C PHE A 177 1.82 10.29 -7.51
N GLY A 178 1.55 10.17 -6.20
CA GLY A 178 1.31 11.33 -5.33
C GLY A 178 0.06 12.11 -5.75
N ASP A 179 -0.97 11.41 -6.22
CA ASP A 179 -1.96 11.97 -7.14
C ASP A 179 -3.30 12.38 -6.52
N GLY A 180 -3.25 12.98 -5.32
CA GLY A 180 -4.32 13.86 -4.85
C GLY A 180 -5.48 13.18 -4.17
#